data_AF-A0A1I2QLL6-F1
#
_entry.id   AF-A0A1I2QLL6-F1
#
_cell.length_a   1.000
_cell.length_b   1.000
_cell.length_c   1.000
_cell.angle_alpha   90.00
_cell.angle_beta   90.00
_cell.angle_gamma   90.00
#
_symmetry.space_group_name_H-M   'P 1'
#
loop_
_entity.id
_entity.type
_entity.pdbx_description
1 polymer ?
#
loop_
_entity_poly.entity_id
_entity_poly.type
_entity_poly.pdbx_seq_one_letter_code
_entity_poly.pdbx_strand_id
1 'polypeptide(L)'
;MMATLERLRGVILPAWFKWVAIAALCAVAYGVGRLQEARRGAEAMSDYMSAQAARKVAIDRAQSKVIVETEIKYRDRIQKIYLKGDVIEKQVPVYVTASDNAECRINAGFVRSYNAAWSGEPSGPPASSDHDPAGVSLSEVGETDAFNAAACLAWRELAVGLKEHYQRQQGLLK
;
A
#
# COMPACT_ATOMS: atom_id res chain seq x y z
N MET A 1 48.25 56.28 7.77
CA MET A 1 47.51 55.86 6.56
C MET A 1 46.87 57.02 5.77
N MET A 2 46.73 58.23 6.34
CA MET A 2 46.23 59.41 5.60
C MET A 2 47.31 60.12 4.74
N ALA A 3 48.60 60.05 5.12
CA ALA A 3 49.68 60.76 4.43
C ALA A 3 50.05 60.20 3.04
N THR A 4 49.72 58.95 2.74
CA THR A 4 49.96 58.34 1.42
C THR A 4 48.91 58.71 0.38
N LEU A 5 47.73 59.17 0.80
CA LEU A 5 46.64 59.58 -0.09
C LEU A 5 46.84 61.02 -0.62
N GLU A 6 47.44 61.91 0.17
CA GLU A 6 47.75 63.30 -0.23
C GLU A 6 48.81 63.36 -1.35
N ARG A 7 49.76 62.41 -1.40
CA ARG A 7 50.87 62.40 -2.39
C ARG A 7 50.45 61.99 -3.81
N LEU A 8 49.22 61.52 -4.00
CA LEU A 8 48.70 61.10 -5.31
C LEU A 8 47.88 62.19 -6.01
N ARG A 9 47.64 63.34 -5.36
CA ARG A 9 46.78 64.43 -5.87
C ARG A 9 47.28 65.16 -7.14
N GLY A 10 48.46 64.83 -7.66
CA GLY A 10 49.05 65.48 -8.85
C GLY A 10 49.59 64.53 -9.92
N VAL A 11 49.36 63.21 -9.82
CA VAL A 11 49.89 62.24 -10.79
C VAL A 11 48.92 62.13 -11.98
N ILE A 12 49.31 62.67 -13.13
CA ILE A 12 48.59 62.49 -14.39
C ILE A 12 48.85 61.06 -14.87
N LEU A 13 47.92 60.15 -14.58
CA LEU A 13 47.98 58.78 -15.07
C LEU A 13 47.96 58.77 -16.62
N PRO A 14 48.89 58.06 -17.28
CA PRO A 14 48.88 57.88 -18.72
C PRO A 14 47.52 57.35 -19.20
N ALA A 15 47.07 57.82 -20.37
CA ALA A 15 45.74 57.46 -20.91
C ALA A 15 45.52 55.94 -20.99
N TRP A 16 46.56 55.16 -21.31
CA TRP A 16 46.49 53.69 -21.40
C TRP A 16 46.17 53.02 -20.06
N PHE A 17 46.64 53.57 -18.94
CA PHE A 17 46.41 52.99 -17.60
C PHE A 17 44.94 53.12 -17.18
N LYS A 18 44.28 54.23 -17.56
CA LYS A 18 42.84 54.43 -17.33
C LYS A 18 42.02 53.38 -18.07
N TRP A 19 42.38 53.07 -19.32
CA TRP A 19 41.73 52.02 -20.11
C TRP A 19 41.92 50.62 -19.53
N VAL A 20 43.12 50.29 -19.04
CA VAL A 20 43.39 49.02 -18.35
C VAL A 20 42.56 48.90 -17.07
N ALA A 21 42.49 49.97 -16.27
CA ALA A 21 41.68 49.99 -15.05
C ALA A 21 40.18 49.78 -15.36
N ILE A 22 39.66 50.41 -16.41
CA ILE A 22 38.28 50.20 -16.88
C ILE A 22 38.07 48.75 -17.34
N ALA A 23 38.98 48.20 -18.15
CA ALA A 23 38.89 46.82 -18.61
C ALA A 23 38.91 45.81 -17.45
N ALA A 24 39.75 46.05 -16.44
CA ALA A 24 39.80 45.24 -15.23
C ALA A 24 38.49 45.32 -14.44
N LEU A 25 37.90 46.51 -14.28
CA LEU A 25 36.59 46.69 -13.65
C LEU A 25 35.48 45.94 -14.41
N CYS A 26 35.47 46.02 -15.74
CA CYS A 26 34.52 45.28 -16.57
C CYS A 26 34.68 43.76 -16.40
N ALA A 27 35.92 43.25 -16.37
CA ALA A 27 36.20 41.83 -16.16
C ALA A 27 35.74 41.35 -14.78
N VAL A 28 35.97 42.14 -13.73
CA VAL A 28 35.48 41.85 -12.37
C VAL A 28 33.96 41.87 -12.32
N ALA A 29 33.31 42.88 -12.90
CA ALA A 29 31.85 42.98 -12.94
C ALA A 29 31.22 41.78 -13.68
N TYR A 30 31.81 41.38 -14.81
CA TYR A 30 31.39 40.18 -15.55
C TYR A 30 31.58 38.90 -14.72
N GLY A 31 32.74 38.72 -14.08
CA GLY A 31 33.03 37.57 -13.22
C GLY A 31 32.05 37.46 -12.05
N VAL A 32 31.77 38.57 -11.36
CA VAL A 32 30.77 38.64 -10.28
C VAL A 32 29.37 38.30 -10.81
N GLY A 33 28.99 38.83 -11.97
CA GLY A 33 27.71 38.52 -12.63
C GLY A 33 27.55 37.02 -12.89
N ARG A 34 28.56 36.38 -13.50
CA ARG A 34 28.57 34.93 -13.78
C ARG A 34 28.50 34.09 -12.51
N LEU A 35 29.19 34.51 -11.45
CA LEU A 35 29.18 33.82 -10.16
C LEU A 35 27.80 33.95 -9.47
N GLN A 36 27.16 35.10 -9.60
CA GLN A 36 25.81 35.35 -9.08
C GLN A 36 24.75 34.56 -9.87
N GLU A 37 24.87 34.46 -11.20
CA GLU A 37 24.03 33.59 -12.03
C GLU A 37 24.16 32.13 -11.62
N ALA A 38 25.40 31.63 -11.45
CA ALA A 38 25.65 30.25 -11.03
C ALA A 38 25.05 29.95 -9.64
N ARG A 39 25.16 30.89 -8.69
CA ARG A 39 24.55 30.77 -7.36
C ARG A 39 23.03 30.72 -7.44
N ARG A 40 22.40 31.65 -8.17
CA ARG A 40 20.95 31.67 -8.38
C ARG A 40 20.44 30.38 -9.02
N GLY A 41 21.19 29.84 -9.99
CA GLY A 41 20.86 28.55 -10.63
C GLY A 41 20.96 27.38 -9.65
N ALA A 42 22.01 27.34 -8.82
CA ALA A 42 22.19 26.31 -7.80
C ALA A 42 21.12 26.38 -6.69
N GLU A 43 20.78 27.58 -6.22
CA GLU A 43 19.71 27.82 -5.25
C GLU A 43 18.35 27.37 -5.82
N ALA A 44 18.01 27.79 -7.04
CA ALA A 44 16.76 27.39 -7.69
C ALA A 44 16.65 25.86 -7.87
N MET A 45 17.75 25.18 -8.22
CA MET A 45 17.77 23.72 -8.32
C MET A 45 17.60 23.06 -6.95
N SER A 46 18.30 23.56 -5.92
CA SER A 46 18.18 23.06 -4.54
C SER A 46 16.75 23.22 -4.00
N ASP A 47 16.14 24.38 -4.24
CA ASP A 47 14.76 24.66 -3.84
C ASP A 47 13.78 23.74 -4.59
N TYR A 48 13.99 23.51 -5.88
CA TYR A 48 13.19 22.57 -6.66
C TYR A 48 13.31 21.13 -6.12
N MET A 49 14.54 20.65 -5.86
CA MET A 49 14.78 19.31 -5.33
C MET A 49 14.20 19.14 -3.92
N SER A 50 14.33 20.15 -3.06
CA SER A 50 13.76 20.12 -1.71
C SER A 50 12.22 20.13 -1.74
N ALA A 51 11.61 20.91 -2.63
CA ALA A 51 10.17 20.90 -2.84
C ALA A 51 9.68 19.54 -3.36
N GLN A 52 10.41 18.91 -4.27
CA GLN A 52 10.09 17.57 -4.77
C GLN A 52 10.22 16.51 -3.67
N ALA A 53 11.29 16.57 -2.87
CA ALA A 53 11.49 15.68 -1.73
C ALA A 53 10.37 15.83 -0.69
N ALA A 54 9.98 17.08 -0.36
CA ALA A 54 8.88 17.35 0.56
C ALA A 54 7.55 16.80 0.05
N ARG A 55 7.25 16.95 -1.25
CA ARG A 55 6.06 16.35 -1.87
C ARG A 55 6.06 14.83 -1.77
N LYS A 56 7.20 14.19 -2.06
CA LYS A 56 7.34 12.74 -1.96
C LYS A 56 7.09 12.26 -0.52
N VAL A 57 7.72 12.89 0.47
CA VAL A 57 7.51 12.55 1.89
C VAL A 57 6.05 12.75 2.32
N ALA A 58 5.38 13.79 1.83
CA ALA A 58 3.97 14.03 2.11
C ALA A 58 3.08 12.91 1.54
N ILE A 59 3.33 12.48 0.30
CA ILE A 59 2.64 11.35 -0.34
C ILE A 59 2.92 10.07 0.45
N ASP A 60 4.18 9.72 0.70
CA ASP A 60 4.56 8.49 1.41
C ASP A 60 3.90 8.41 2.81
N ARG A 61 3.81 9.55 3.51
CA ARG A 61 3.10 9.64 4.80
C ARG A 61 1.60 9.42 4.66
N ALA A 62 0.98 10.01 3.65
CA ALA A 62 -0.44 9.81 3.37
C ALA A 62 -0.74 8.34 2.98
N GLN A 63 0.11 7.73 2.15
CA GLN A 63 0.00 6.32 1.76
C GLN A 63 0.14 5.40 2.98
N SER A 64 1.12 5.66 3.85
CA SER A 64 1.33 4.91 5.09
C SER A 64 0.10 4.98 6.02
N LYS A 65 -0.51 6.17 6.14
CA LYS A 65 -1.75 6.35 6.91
C LYS A 65 -2.89 5.51 6.33
N VAL A 66 -3.06 5.51 5.00
CA VAL A 66 -4.08 4.68 4.33
C VAL A 66 -3.83 3.19 4.61
N ILE A 67 -2.59 2.70 4.49
CA ILE A 67 -2.23 1.30 4.81
C ILE A 67 -2.72 0.93 6.20
N VAL A 68 -2.27 1.65 7.23
CA VAL A 68 -2.56 1.35 8.64
C VAL A 68 -4.06 1.39 8.92
N GLU A 69 -4.78 2.42 8.43
CA GLU A 69 -6.22 2.53 8.64
C GLU A 69 -6.99 1.39 7.97
N THR A 70 -6.63 1.02 6.75
CA THR A 70 -7.30 -0.09 6.04
C THR A 70 -6.98 -1.43 6.67
N GLU A 71 -5.73 -1.67 7.08
CA GLU A 71 -5.32 -2.90 7.73
C GLU A 71 -6.06 -3.12 9.05
N ILE A 72 -6.05 -2.13 9.95
CA ILE A 72 -6.73 -2.23 11.25
C ILE A 72 -8.22 -2.51 11.04
N LYS A 73 -8.88 -1.72 10.18
CA LYS A 73 -10.32 -1.84 9.91
C LYS A 73 -10.71 -3.24 9.44
N TYR A 74 -9.99 -3.79 8.47
CA TYR A 74 -10.37 -5.08 7.86
C TYR A 74 -9.86 -6.28 8.65
N ARG A 75 -8.71 -6.16 9.33
CA ARG A 75 -8.25 -7.19 10.28
C ARG A 75 -9.27 -7.41 11.40
N ASP A 76 -9.76 -6.33 12.01
CA ASP A 76 -10.73 -6.41 13.10
C ASP A 76 -12.08 -7.01 12.63
N ARG A 77 -12.51 -6.70 11.40
CA ARG A 77 -13.72 -7.28 10.80
C ARG A 77 -13.57 -8.77 10.54
N ILE A 78 -12.45 -9.18 9.95
CA ILE A 78 -12.14 -10.58 9.68
C ILE A 78 -12.08 -11.37 10.99
N GLN A 79 -11.42 -10.84 12.03
CA GLN A 79 -11.38 -11.48 13.34
C GLN A 79 -12.79 -11.67 13.92
N LYS A 80 -13.66 -10.67 13.82
CA LYS A 80 -15.06 -10.78 14.26
C LYS A 80 -15.85 -11.82 13.48
N ILE A 81 -15.58 -11.99 12.19
CA ILE A 81 -16.20 -13.04 11.37
C ILE A 81 -15.80 -14.41 11.89
N TYR A 82 -14.51 -14.66 12.11
CA TYR A 82 -14.05 -15.95 12.64
C TYR A 82 -14.59 -16.23 14.05
N LEU A 83 -14.64 -15.24 14.93
CA LEU A 83 -15.23 -15.40 16.27
C LEU A 83 -16.72 -15.78 16.21
N LYS A 84 -17.49 -15.17 15.29
CA LYS A 84 -18.89 -15.54 15.09
C LYS A 84 -19.04 -16.90 14.43
N GLY A 85 -18.17 -17.22 13.47
CA GLY A 85 -18.13 -18.51 12.79
C GLY A 85 -17.89 -19.66 13.78
N ASP A 86 -16.89 -19.54 14.64
CA ASP A 86 -16.57 -20.52 15.68
C ASP A 86 -17.75 -20.78 16.63
N VAL A 87 -18.50 -19.72 16.99
CA VAL A 87 -19.72 -19.87 17.79
C VAL A 87 -20.81 -20.64 17.04
N ILE A 88 -21.03 -20.34 15.75
CA ILE A 88 -22.05 -20.99 14.93
C ILE A 88 -21.69 -22.47 14.69
N GLU A 89 -20.44 -22.75 14.38
CA GLU A 89 -19.91 -24.12 14.21
C GLU A 89 -20.16 -24.95 15.47
N LYS A 90 -19.81 -24.42 16.65
CA LYS A 90 -20.04 -25.10 17.94
C LYS A 90 -21.52 -25.24 18.32
N GLN A 91 -22.42 -24.51 17.67
CA GLN A 91 -23.86 -24.63 17.88
C GLN A 91 -24.49 -25.75 17.04
N VAL A 92 -23.78 -26.33 16.07
CA VAL A 92 -24.34 -27.40 15.22
C VAL A 92 -24.90 -28.56 16.05
N PRO A 93 -24.22 -29.10 17.08
CA PRO A 93 -24.78 -30.18 17.90
C PRO A 93 -26.01 -29.82 18.73
N VAL A 94 -26.29 -28.51 18.91
CA VAL A 94 -27.53 -28.05 19.58
C VAL A 94 -28.74 -28.24 18.67
N TYR A 95 -28.54 -28.13 17.35
CA TYR A 95 -29.60 -28.24 16.34
C TYR A 95 -29.64 -29.60 15.64
N VAL A 96 -28.50 -30.29 15.56
CA VAL A 96 -28.36 -31.63 14.97
C VAL A 96 -27.97 -32.60 16.07
N THR A 97 -28.94 -33.36 16.54
CA THR A 97 -28.76 -34.30 17.64
C THR A 97 -28.14 -35.62 17.18
N ALA A 98 -27.76 -36.47 18.13
CA ALA A 98 -27.30 -37.83 17.83
C ALA A 98 -28.39 -38.69 17.15
N SER A 99 -29.69 -38.44 17.42
CA SER A 99 -30.78 -39.14 16.72
C SER A 99 -30.83 -38.72 15.26
N ASP A 100 -30.72 -37.42 14.99
CA ASP A 100 -30.72 -36.88 13.62
C ASP A 100 -29.55 -37.45 12.79
N ASN A 101 -28.36 -37.59 13.41
CA ASN A 101 -27.20 -38.24 12.79
C ASN A 101 -27.44 -39.73 12.46
N ALA A 102 -28.19 -40.44 13.30
CA ALA A 102 -28.51 -41.85 13.06
C ALA A 102 -29.60 -42.03 11.99
N GLU A 103 -30.53 -41.08 11.90
CA GLU A 103 -31.64 -41.10 10.94
C GLU A 103 -31.22 -40.59 9.54
N CYS A 104 -30.26 -39.66 9.47
CA CYS A 104 -29.79 -39.07 8.23
C CYS A 104 -28.43 -39.63 7.79
N ARG A 105 -28.46 -40.55 6.82
CA ARG A 105 -27.24 -41.12 6.21
C ARG A 105 -26.70 -40.23 5.09
N ILE A 106 -25.46 -39.77 5.23
CA ILE A 106 -24.70 -39.12 4.15
C ILE A 106 -24.05 -40.19 3.25
N ASN A 107 -24.26 -40.09 1.94
CA ASN A 107 -23.73 -41.05 0.97
C ASN A 107 -22.41 -40.59 0.33
N ALA A 108 -21.61 -41.53 -0.18
CA ALA A 108 -20.31 -41.25 -0.80
C ALA A 108 -20.43 -40.32 -2.01
N GLY A 109 -21.52 -40.41 -2.78
CA GLY A 109 -21.79 -39.51 -3.90
C GLY A 109 -21.96 -38.04 -3.50
N PHE A 110 -22.61 -37.76 -2.36
CA PHE A 110 -22.71 -36.40 -1.81
C PHE A 110 -21.32 -35.85 -1.50
N VAL A 111 -20.50 -36.60 -0.75
CA VAL A 111 -19.14 -36.18 -0.37
C VAL A 111 -18.26 -35.97 -1.60
N ARG A 112 -18.35 -36.87 -2.61
CA ARG A 112 -17.62 -36.71 -3.87
C ARG A 112 -18.00 -35.41 -4.58
N SER A 113 -19.29 -35.12 -4.70
CA SER A 113 -19.78 -33.89 -5.32
C SER A 113 -19.37 -32.64 -4.52
N TYR A 114 -19.44 -32.70 -3.19
CA TYR A 114 -19.01 -31.63 -2.30
C TYR A 114 -17.51 -31.32 -2.46
N ASN A 115 -16.66 -32.34 -2.43
CA ASN A 115 -15.21 -32.18 -2.60
C ASN A 115 -14.83 -31.68 -4.00
N ALA A 116 -15.55 -32.11 -5.03
CA ALA A 116 -15.39 -31.58 -6.39
C ALA A 116 -15.67 -30.06 -6.44
N ALA A 117 -16.73 -29.61 -5.77
CA ALA A 117 -17.05 -28.18 -5.70
C ALA A 117 -15.93 -27.35 -5.03
N TRP A 118 -15.29 -27.89 -3.99
CA TRP A 118 -14.19 -27.20 -3.28
C TRP A 118 -12.83 -27.30 -3.97
N SER A 119 -12.56 -28.38 -4.70
CA SER A 119 -11.32 -28.55 -5.47
C SER A 119 -11.36 -27.82 -6.81
N GLY A 120 -12.56 -27.58 -7.36
CA GLY A 120 -12.74 -27.07 -8.72
C GLY A 120 -12.54 -28.14 -9.80
N GLU A 121 -12.30 -29.40 -9.41
CA GLU A 121 -12.11 -30.52 -10.31
C GLU A 121 -13.44 -31.29 -10.51
N PRO A 122 -13.70 -31.86 -11.71
CA PRO A 122 -14.90 -32.65 -11.95
C PRO A 122 -14.97 -33.88 -11.03
N SER A 123 -16.18 -34.20 -10.53
CA SER A 123 -16.42 -35.37 -9.68
C SER A 123 -16.28 -36.73 -10.41
N GLY A 124 -16.09 -36.72 -11.72
CA GLY A 124 -16.04 -37.92 -12.56
C GLY A 124 -17.43 -38.51 -12.85
N PRO A 125 -17.49 -39.63 -13.57
CA PRO A 125 -18.76 -40.31 -13.88
C PRO A 125 -19.38 -40.91 -12.60
N PRO A 126 -20.72 -41.01 -12.53
CA PRO A 126 -21.40 -41.70 -11.43
C PRO A 126 -20.95 -43.16 -11.30
N ALA A 127 -20.92 -43.65 -10.07
CA ALA A 127 -20.56 -45.02 -9.72
C ALA A 127 -21.61 -45.62 -8.77
N SER A 128 -21.80 -46.94 -8.81
CA SER A 128 -22.74 -47.61 -7.89
C SER A 128 -22.38 -47.40 -6.41
N SER A 129 -21.09 -47.26 -6.10
CA SER A 129 -20.58 -46.95 -4.77
C SER A 129 -21.03 -45.60 -4.22
N ASP A 130 -21.57 -44.71 -5.07
CA ASP A 130 -22.08 -43.40 -4.63
C ASP A 130 -23.26 -43.51 -3.65
N HIS A 131 -23.95 -44.65 -3.66
CA HIS A 131 -25.05 -44.94 -2.75
C HIS A 131 -24.61 -45.51 -1.40
N ASP A 132 -23.32 -45.83 -1.24
CA ASP A 132 -22.75 -46.36 -0.01
C ASP A 132 -22.62 -45.27 1.07
N PRO A 133 -22.64 -45.63 2.37
CA PRO A 133 -22.41 -44.67 3.44
C PRO A 133 -21.01 -44.05 3.34
N ALA A 134 -20.91 -42.72 3.48
CA ALA A 134 -19.63 -42.03 3.45
C ALA A 134 -18.84 -42.12 4.77
N GLY A 135 -19.49 -42.52 5.86
CA GLY A 135 -18.91 -42.48 7.22
C GLY A 135 -18.87 -41.07 7.84
N VAL A 136 -19.43 -40.06 7.16
CA VAL A 136 -19.57 -38.68 7.62
C VAL A 136 -20.95 -38.48 8.24
N SER A 137 -21.02 -37.82 9.39
CA SER A 137 -22.30 -37.52 10.07
C SER A 137 -22.96 -36.25 9.53
N LEU A 138 -24.26 -36.09 9.77
CA LEU A 138 -24.97 -34.85 9.42
C LEU A 138 -24.39 -33.64 10.18
N SER A 139 -24.04 -33.80 11.45
CA SER A 139 -23.35 -32.78 12.25
C SER A 139 -22.01 -32.39 11.65
N GLU A 140 -21.20 -33.35 11.21
CA GLU A 140 -19.88 -33.07 10.61
C GLU A 140 -20.01 -32.25 9.31
N VAL A 141 -21.02 -32.54 8.48
CA VAL A 141 -21.33 -31.71 7.31
C VAL A 141 -21.71 -30.28 7.75
N GLY A 142 -22.57 -30.15 8.76
CA GLY A 142 -22.99 -28.84 9.28
C GLY A 142 -21.86 -28.02 9.87
N GLU A 143 -20.97 -28.65 10.64
CA GLU A 143 -19.78 -28.02 11.22
C GLU A 143 -18.81 -27.56 10.12
N THR A 144 -18.53 -28.45 9.16
CA THR A 144 -17.68 -28.14 8.02
C THR A 144 -18.23 -27.00 7.17
N ASP A 145 -19.54 -26.98 6.91
CA ASP A 145 -20.18 -25.93 6.13
C ASP A 145 -20.20 -24.58 6.89
N ALA A 146 -20.43 -24.60 8.20
CA ALA A 146 -20.34 -23.40 9.04
C ALA A 146 -18.92 -22.80 9.04
N PHE A 147 -17.89 -23.65 9.19
CA PHE A 147 -16.48 -23.25 9.09
C PHE A 147 -16.18 -22.63 7.72
N ASN A 148 -16.59 -23.31 6.64
CA ASN A 148 -16.36 -22.87 5.27
C ASN A 148 -17.08 -21.55 4.96
N ALA A 149 -18.31 -21.37 5.45
CA ALA A 149 -19.05 -20.13 5.33
C ALA A 149 -18.32 -18.97 6.04
N ALA A 150 -17.79 -19.20 7.23
CA ALA A 150 -17.00 -18.19 7.95
C ALA A 150 -15.73 -17.80 7.18
N ALA A 151 -15.02 -18.78 6.62
CA ALA A 151 -13.87 -18.53 5.75
C ALA A 151 -14.26 -17.69 4.53
N CYS A 152 -15.30 -18.07 3.79
CA CYS A 152 -15.79 -17.33 2.62
C CYS A 152 -16.15 -15.87 2.95
N LEU A 153 -16.81 -15.64 4.09
CA LEU A 153 -17.12 -14.28 4.56
C LEU A 153 -15.85 -13.48 4.88
N ALA A 154 -14.84 -14.10 5.48
CA ALA A 154 -13.56 -13.47 5.77
C ALA A 154 -12.79 -13.10 4.49
N TRP A 155 -12.72 -14.01 3.52
CA TRP A 155 -12.13 -13.76 2.20
C TRP A 155 -12.82 -12.62 1.46
N ARG A 156 -14.16 -12.53 1.57
CA ARG A 156 -14.93 -11.41 1.01
C ARG A 156 -14.53 -10.08 1.65
N GLU A 157 -14.44 -10.01 2.98
CA GLU A 157 -14.00 -8.78 3.66
C GLU A 157 -12.58 -8.39 3.28
N LEU A 158 -11.66 -9.36 3.14
CA LEU A 158 -10.30 -9.10 2.66
C LEU A 158 -10.32 -8.48 1.26
N ALA A 159 -11.09 -9.05 0.33
CA ALA A 159 -11.20 -8.54 -1.04
C ALA A 159 -11.77 -7.11 -1.09
N VAL A 160 -12.79 -6.82 -0.27
CA VAL A 160 -13.35 -5.47 -0.13
C VAL A 160 -12.31 -4.51 0.44
N GLY A 161 -11.54 -4.94 1.45
CA GLY A 161 -10.47 -4.14 2.04
C GLY A 161 -9.35 -3.80 1.08
N LEU A 162 -8.89 -4.78 0.29
CA LEU A 162 -7.90 -4.57 -0.77
C LEU A 162 -8.41 -3.59 -1.83
N LYS A 163 -9.68 -3.67 -2.22
CA LYS A 163 -10.29 -2.73 -3.16
C LYS A 163 -10.32 -1.31 -2.61
N GLU A 164 -10.80 -1.12 -1.38
CA GLU A 164 -10.84 0.20 -0.72
C GLU A 164 -9.42 0.77 -0.58
N HIS A 165 -8.48 -0.06 -0.13
CA HIS A 165 -7.07 0.30 -0.02
C HIS A 165 -6.53 0.82 -1.35
N TYR A 166 -6.68 0.05 -2.42
CA TYR A 166 -6.20 0.40 -3.75
C TYR A 166 -6.81 1.72 -4.27
N GLN A 167 -8.13 1.89 -4.11
CA GLN A 167 -8.81 3.12 -4.53
C GLN A 167 -8.31 4.35 -3.77
N ARG A 168 -8.07 4.22 -2.45
CA ARG A 168 -7.53 5.30 -1.63
C ARG A 168 -6.08 5.64 -2.04
N GLN A 169 -5.26 4.64 -2.32
CA GLN A 169 -3.90 4.86 -2.82
C GLN A 169 -3.89 5.58 -4.16
N GLN A 170 -4.73 5.18 -5.11
CA GLN A 170 -4.86 5.87 -6.40
C GLN A 170 -5.31 7.33 -6.24
N GLY A 171 -6.16 7.62 -5.26
CA GLY A 171 -6.58 8.99 -4.94
C GLY A 171 -5.45 9.89 -4.44
N LEU A 172 -4.40 9.32 -3.85
CA LEU A 172 -3.24 10.08 -3.36
C LEU A 172 -2.21 10.39 -4.45
N LEU A 173 -2.27 9.68 -5.59
CA LEU A 173 -1.34 9.83 -6.71
C LEU A 173 -1.85 10.77 -7.80
N LYS A 174 -3.09 11.25 -7.68
CA LYS A 174 -3.70 12.25 -8.57
C LYS A 174 -3.49 13.65 -8.02
#